data_AF-B3EQQ6-F1
#
_entry.id   AF-B3EQQ6-F1
#
_cell.length_a   1.000
_cell.length_b   1.000
_cell.length_c   1.000
_cell.angle_alpha   90.00
_cell.angle_beta   90.00
_cell.angle_gamma   90.00
#
_symmetry.space_group_name_H-M   'P 1'
#
loop_
_entity.id
_entity.type
_entity.pdbx_description
1 polymer ?
#
loop_
_entity_poly.entity_id
_entity_poly.type
_entity_poly.pdbx_seq_one_letter_code
_entity_poly.pdbx_strand_id
1 'polypeptide(L)'
;MLFSKARSVRSGNIKVLFAPLELEQSSKRSLPKVLFIVGKRIVPDAVDRNRIKRLMREAYRREKSVAVACAGKYTGNENGTLGIAFMYIGRTKTIPSQECFRVEVRGLLQSILRASPG
;
A
#
# COMPACT_ATOMS: atom_id res chain seq x y z
N MET A 1 -14.07 -2.12 13.63
CA MET A 1 -13.11 -2.93 12.83
C MET A 1 -12.59 -2.10 11.66
N LEU A 2 -11.28 -1.95 11.50
CA LEU A 2 -10.65 -1.11 10.45
C LEU A 2 -10.89 -1.62 9.00
N PHE A 3 -11.42 -2.84 8.83
CA PHE A 3 -11.46 -3.54 7.54
C PHE A 3 -12.86 -3.97 7.05
N SER A 4 -13.95 -3.64 7.74
CA SER A 4 -15.29 -4.07 7.30
C SER A 4 -15.71 -3.48 5.95
N LYS A 5 -15.12 -2.35 5.55
CA LYS A 5 -15.34 -1.66 4.25
C LYS A 5 -14.07 -1.59 3.37
N ALA A 6 -13.01 -2.31 3.74
CA ALA A 6 -11.75 -2.22 3.01
C ALA A 6 -11.80 -2.96 1.68
N ARG A 7 -11.31 -2.32 0.62
CA ARG A 7 -11.15 -2.91 -0.70
C ARG A 7 -9.75 -3.49 -0.84
N SER A 8 -9.59 -4.46 -1.74
CA SER A 8 -8.27 -5.03 -2.00
C SER A 8 -7.99 -5.21 -3.49
N VAL A 9 -6.74 -4.95 -3.86
CA VAL A 9 -6.19 -5.25 -5.18
C VAL A 9 -4.95 -6.12 -5.02
N ARG A 10 -4.68 -6.96 -6.00
CA ARG A 10 -3.53 -7.87 -5.98
C ARG A 10 -2.81 -7.82 -7.32
N SER A 11 -1.49 -7.84 -7.26
CA SER A 11 -0.60 -8.05 -8.39
C SER A 11 0.55 -8.92 -7.88
N GLY A 12 1.05 -9.85 -8.69
CA GLY A 12 2.22 -10.66 -8.36
C GLY A 12 2.36 -11.12 -6.90
N ASN A 13 3.38 -10.58 -6.23
CA ASN A 13 3.81 -10.87 -4.87
C ASN A 13 3.21 -9.92 -3.82
N ILE A 14 2.39 -8.95 -4.20
CA ILE A 14 1.86 -7.92 -3.30
C ILE A 14 0.32 -7.85 -3.40
N LYS A 15 -0.33 -7.95 -2.25
CA LYS A 15 -1.73 -7.58 -2.07
C LYS A 15 -1.81 -6.24 -1.35
N VAL A 16 -2.68 -5.35 -1.78
CA VAL A 16 -2.96 -4.08 -1.11
C VAL A 16 -4.37 -4.10 -0.58
N LEU A 17 -4.55 -3.74 0.68
CA LEU A 17 -5.85 -3.36 1.24
C LEU A 17 -5.90 -1.85 1.43
N PHE A 18 -7.04 -1.23 1.14
CA PHE A 18 -7.21 0.20 1.29
C PHE A 18 -8.62 0.58 1.71
N ALA A 19 -8.73 1.67 2.46
CA ALA A 19 -9.99 2.24 2.92
C ALA A 19 -9.82 3.73 3.25
N PRO A 20 -10.82 4.59 3.00
CA PRO A 20 -10.86 5.93 3.57
C PRO A 20 -10.82 5.87 5.10
N LEU A 21 -10.15 6.83 5.71
CA LEU A 21 -10.01 7.01 7.15
C LEU A 21 -10.40 8.44 7.49
N GLU A 22 -11.30 8.61 8.46
CA GLU A 22 -11.63 9.90 9.03
C GLU A 22 -10.47 10.38 9.92
N LEU A 23 -10.10 11.65 9.82
CA LEU A 23 -9.08 12.27 10.67
C LEU A 23 -9.76 13.24 11.64
N GLU A 24 -9.60 12.95 12.93
CA GLU A 24 -10.07 13.79 14.04
C GLU A 24 -9.45 15.20 14.06
N GLN A 25 -8.36 15.43 13.32
CA GLN A 25 -7.66 16.72 13.29
C GLN A 25 -7.32 17.16 11.86
N SER A 26 -7.64 18.42 11.57
CA SER A 26 -7.44 19.16 10.32
C SER A 26 -5.96 19.40 9.98
N SER A 27 -5.14 18.35 9.94
CA SER A 27 -3.73 18.49 9.56
C SER A 27 -3.61 18.65 8.04
N LYS A 28 -3.00 19.78 7.64
CA LYS A 28 -2.73 20.17 6.25
C LYS A 28 -2.12 19.02 5.43
N ARG A 29 -2.78 18.67 4.32
CA ARG A 29 -2.51 17.57 3.37
C ARG A 29 -2.66 16.18 4.00
N SER A 30 -3.77 15.50 3.71
CA SER A 30 -4.08 14.16 4.20
C SER A 30 -3.24 13.07 3.50
N LEU A 31 -1.93 13.07 3.77
CA LEU A 31 -1.02 12.05 3.26
C LEU A 31 -1.52 10.64 3.64
N PRO A 32 -1.53 9.69 2.68
CA PRO A 32 -1.97 8.32 2.96
C PRO A 32 -1.25 7.73 4.18
N LYS A 33 -2.00 7.04 5.04
CA LYS A 33 -1.43 6.25 6.15
C LYS A 33 -1.09 4.87 5.62
N VAL A 34 0.20 4.52 5.65
CA VAL A 34 0.69 3.31 4.97
C VAL A 34 1.28 2.29 5.95
N LEU A 35 0.93 1.03 5.75
CA LEU A 35 1.44 -0.13 6.49
C LEU A 35 2.09 -1.14 5.53
N PHE A 36 3.19 -1.77 5.96
CA PHE A 36 3.90 -2.81 5.20
C PHE A 36 3.95 -4.10 6.03
N ILE A 37 3.37 -5.18 5.49
CA ILE A 37 3.17 -6.45 6.18
C ILE A 37 3.92 -7.55 5.43
N VAL A 38 4.75 -8.31 6.14
CA VAL A 38 5.38 -9.53 5.65
C VAL A 38 5.24 -10.60 6.73
N GLY A 39 4.49 -11.66 6.44
CA GLY A 39 4.17 -12.70 7.43
C GLY A 39 5.33 -13.66 7.69
N LYS A 40 5.47 -14.12 8.95
CA LYS A 40 6.47 -15.14 9.36
C LYS A 40 6.26 -16.49 8.66
N ARG A 41 5.02 -16.88 8.38
CA ARG A 41 4.69 -18.12 7.63
C ARG A 41 5.12 -18.04 6.15
N ILE A 42 5.02 -16.83 5.61
CA ILE A 42 5.60 -16.26 4.38
C ILE A 42 7.09 -16.55 4.19
N VAL A 43 7.81 -15.81 5.03
CA VAL A 43 9.25 -15.61 4.99
C VAL A 43 9.72 -15.83 6.42
N PRO A 44 10.19 -17.05 6.75
CA PRO A 44 10.55 -17.42 8.12
C PRO A 44 11.77 -16.66 8.66
N ASP A 45 12.69 -16.28 7.77
CA ASP A 45 13.88 -15.51 8.13
C ASP A 45 13.55 -14.03 8.40
N ALA A 46 14.07 -13.49 9.50
CA ALA A 46 13.78 -12.13 9.92
C ALA A 46 14.50 -11.07 9.07
N VAL A 47 15.70 -11.39 8.61
CA VAL A 47 16.51 -10.51 7.77
C VAL A 47 15.84 -10.34 6.41
N ASP A 48 15.37 -11.42 5.81
CA ASP A 48 14.64 -11.42 4.54
C ASP A 48 13.31 -10.67 4.65
N ARG A 49 12.54 -10.85 5.74
CA ARG A 49 11.33 -10.02 5.98
C ARG A 49 11.66 -8.54 6.03
N ASN A 50 12.75 -8.17 6.70
CA ASN A 50 13.17 -6.78 6.82
C ASN A 50 13.64 -6.21 5.48
N ARG A 51 14.35 -7.01 4.69
CA ARG A 51 14.77 -6.69 3.32
C ARG A 51 13.56 -6.47 2.41
N ILE A 52 12.58 -7.36 2.42
CA ILE A 52 11.33 -7.20 1.64
C ILE A 52 10.58 -5.93 2.06
N LYS A 53 10.38 -5.72 3.38
CA LYS A 53 9.76 -4.48 3.88
C LYS A 53 10.54 -3.24 3.44
N ARG A 54 11.87 -3.31 3.33
CA ARG A 54 12.70 -2.20 2.87
C ARG A 54 12.48 -1.91 1.39
N LEU A 55 12.46 -2.95 0.55
CA LEU A 55 12.20 -2.83 -0.89
C LEU A 55 10.80 -2.27 -1.16
N MET A 56 9.77 -2.76 -0.46
CA MET A 56 8.40 -2.25 -0.58
C MET A 56 8.31 -0.76 -0.18
N ARG A 57 8.99 -0.35 0.89
CA ARG A 57 9.06 1.07 1.31
C ARG A 57 9.77 1.94 0.30
N GLU A 58 10.84 1.45 -0.33
CA GLU A 58 11.56 2.16 -1.37
C GLU A 58 10.73 2.34 -2.64
N ALA A 59 10.04 1.29 -3.08
CA ALA A 59 9.10 1.35 -4.19
C ALA A 59 7.97 2.36 -3.90
N TYR A 60 7.33 2.28 -2.73
CA TYR A 60 6.32 3.25 -2.32
C TYR A 60 6.85 4.69 -2.27
N ARG A 61 8.06 4.91 -1.74
CA ARG A 61 8.65 6.26 -1.68
C ARG A 61 8.80 6.89 -3.06
N ARG A 62 9.19 6.11 -4.07
CA ARG A 62 9.29 6.58 -5.46
C ARG A 62 7.92 6.90 -6.06
N GLU A 63 6.90 6.11 -5.73
CA GLU A 63 5.55 6.24 -6.27
C GLU A 63 4.61 7.03 -5.34
N LYS A 64 5.16 7.78 -4.37
CA LYS A 64 4.38 8.47 -3.31
C LYS A 64 3.39 9.47 -3.89
N SER A 65 3.72 10.13 -4.99
CA SER A 65 2.83 11.07 -5.69
C SER A 65 1.52 10.41 -6.13
N VAL A 66 1.60 9.18 -6.66
CA VAL A 66 0.42 8.40 -7.08
C VAL A 66 -0.44 8.05 -5.87
N ALA A 67 0.18 7.69 -4.74
CA ALA A 67 -0.54 7.40 -3.51
C ALA A 67 -1.26 8.64 -2.95
N VAL A 68 -0.64 9.83 -3.03
CA VAL A 68 -1.29 11.09 -2.65
C VAL A 68 -2.49 11.40 -3.55
N ALA A 69 -2.37 11.17 -4.85
CA ALA A 69 -3.50 11.30 -5.78
C ALA A 69 -4.63 10.32 -5.44
N CYS A 70 -4.29 9.09 -5.04
CA CYS A 70 -5.29 8.14 -4.52
C CYS A 70 -5.99 8.70 -3.28
N ALA A 71 -5.26 9.24 -2.29
CA ALA A 71 -5.90 9.84 -1.12
C ALA A 71 -6.90 10.94 -1.51
N GLY A 72 -6.51 11.90 -2.33
CA GLY A 72 -7.40 12.97 -2.78
C GLY A 72 -8.66 12.45 -3.49
N LYS A 73 -8.54 11.38 -4.29
CA LYS A 73 -9.70 10.76 -4.96
C LYS A 73 -10.71 10.16 -3.99
N TYR A 74 -10.25 9.50 -2.93
CA TYR A 74 -11.12 8.73 -2.02
C TYR A 74 -11.65 9.54 -0.84
N THR A 75 -11.07 10.71 -0.53
CA THR A 75 -11.47 11.54 0.62
C THR A 75 -12.07 12.87 0.21
N GLY A 76 -11.96 13.27 -1.07
CA GLY A 76 -12.42 14.58 -1.53
C GLY A 76 -11.76 15.74 -0.78
N ASN A 77 -12.52 16.80 -0.52
CA ASN A 77 -12.13 17.98 0.25
C ASN A 77 -12.37 17.84 1.76
N GLU A 78 -12.79 16.66 2.23
CA GLU A 78 -13.13 16.42 3.63
C GLU A 78 -11.89 16.08 4.48
N ASN A 79 -12.03 16.15 5.81
CA ASN A 79 -11.00 15.82 6.79
C ASN A 79 -10.75 14.29 6.84
N GLY A 80 -10.33 13.70 5.74
CA GLY A 80 -10.06 12.27 5.60
C GLY A 80 -8.74 11.99 4.91
N THR A 81 -8.18 10.81 5.16
CA THR A 81 -7.02 10.28 4.43
C THR A 81 -7.30 8.86 3.92
N LEU A 82 -6.41 8.30 3.10
CA LEU A 82 -6.49 6.92 2.65
C LEU A 82 -5.54 6.05 3.47
N GLY A 83 -6.09 5.05 4.14
CA GLY A 83 -5.33 3.95 4.72
C GLY A 83 -4.93 2.96 3.62
N ILE A 84 -3.65 2.58 3.55
CA ILE A 84 -3.12 1.62 2.57
C ILE A 84 -2.23 0.60 3.28
N ALA A 85 -2.57 -0.68 3.22
CA ALA A 85 -1.76 -1.78 3.75
C ALA A 85 -1.21 -2.63 2.60
N PHE A 86 0.11 -2.58 2.39
CA PHE A 86 0.81 -3.45 1.47
C PHE A 86 1.20 -4.76 2.17
N MET A 87 0.76 -5.88 1.62
CA MET A 87 1.03 -7.22 2.13
C MET A 87 1.86 -8.01 1.12
N TYR A 88 3.02 -8.49 1.55
CA TYR A 88 3.77 -9.46 0.76
C TYR A 88 3.13 -10.84 0.87
N ILE A 89 2.84 -11.42 -0.28
CA ILE A 89 2.20 -12.73 -0.46
C ILE A 89 3.00 -13.63 -1.40
N GLY A 90 4.18 -13.18 -1.85
CA GLY A 90 5.08 -13.96 -2.68
C GLY A 90 5.54 -15.22 -1.96
N ARG A 91 5.58 -16.34 -2.70
CA ARG A 91 6.01 -17.66 -2.18
C ARG A 91 7.33 -18.12 -2.79
N THR A 92 7.99 -17.26 -3.56
CA THR A 92 9.25 -17.59 -4.21
C THR A 92 10.39 -17.58 -3.19
N LYS A 93 11.34 -18.51 -3.34
CA LYS A 93 12.56 -18.53 -2.52
C LYS A 93 13.44 -17.32 -2.80
N THR A 94 13.33 -16.73 -3.98
CA THR A 94 14.08 -15.54 -4.39
C THR A 94 13.29 -14.27 -4.09
N ILE A 95 13.95 -13.31 -3.45
CA ILE A 95 13.41 -11.96 -3.22
C ILE A 95 13.43 -11.20 -4.55
N PRO A 96 12.30 -10.66 -5.02
CA PRO A 96 12.26 -9.86 -6.24
C PRO A 96 13.18 -8.63 -6.18
N SER A 97 13.66 -8.19 -7.35
CA SER A 97 14.50 -7.00 -7.44
C SER A 97 13.72 -5.72 -7.09
N GLN A 98 14.46 -4.65 -6.79
CA GLN A 98 13.87 -3.34 -6.49
C GLN A 98 12.97 -2.82 -7.63
N GLU A 99 13.37 -3.05 -8.89
CA GLU A 99 12.60 -2.59 -10.04
C GLU A 99 11.28 -3.37 -10.19
N CYS A 100 11.30 -4.68 -9.95
CA CYS A 100 10.06 -5.47 -9.92
C CYS A 100 9.09 -4.94 -8.85
N PHE A 101 9.57 -4.69 -7.63
CA PHE A 101 8.74 -4.10 -6.57
C PHE A 101 8.16 -2.73 -6.96
N ARG A 102 8.95 -1.89 -7.63
CA ARG A 102 8.50 -0.58 -8.10
C ARG A 102 7.40 -0.68 -9.15
N VAL A 103 7.60 -1.47 -10.19
CA VAL A 103 6.59 -1.70 -11.25
C VAL A 103 5.29 -2.24 -10.65
N GLU A 104 5.41 -3.19 -9.73
CA GLU A 104 4.28 -3.82 -9.08
C GLU A 104 3.50 -2.84 -8.18
N VAL A 105 4.19 -2.08 -7.33
CA VAL A 105 3.59 -1.03 -6.49
C VAL A 105 2.93 0.06 -7.34
N ARG A 106 3.57 0.50 -8.43
CA ARG A 106 3.00 1.48 -9.35
C ARG A 106 1.70 0.96 -9.98
N GLY A 107 1.72 -0.27 -10.49
CA GLY A 107 0.54 -0.91 -11.07
C GLY A 107 -0.61 -1.03 -10.06
N LEU A 108 -0.32 -1.42 -8.82
CA LEU A 108 -1.31 -1.50 -7.74
C LEU A 108 -1.92 -0.13 -7.42
N LEU A 109 -1.10 0.90 -7.27
CA LEU A 109 -1.57 2.26 -7.00
C LEU A 109 -2.39 2.83 -8.17
N GLN A 110 -1.99 2.56 -9.41
CA GLN A 110 -2.77 2.94 -10.59
C GLN A 110 -4.12 2.21 -10.65
N SER A 111 -4.18 0.93 -10.27
CA SER A 111 -5.44 0.19 -10.16
C SER A 111 -6.36 0.79 -9.10
N ILE A 112 -5.82 1.20 -7.94
CA ILE A 112 -6.57 1.90 -6.89
C ILE A 112 -7.09 3.25 -7.41
N LEU A 113 -6.25 4.01 -8.12
CA LEU A 113 -6.61 5.30 -8.70
C LEU A 113 -7.69 5.17 -9.78
N ARG A 114 -7.73 4.08 -10.53
CA ARG A 114 -8.75 3.81 -11.55
C ARG A 114 -10.07 3.32 -10.95
N ALA A 115 -10.03 2.56 -9.86
CA ALA A 115 -11.23 2.07 -9.20
C ALA A 115 -12.11 3.24 -8.69
N SER A 116 -13.42 3.18 -8.94
CA SER A 116 -14.38 4.22 -8.51
C SER A 116 -14.49 4.26 -6.99
N PRO A 117 -14.58 5.43 -6.34
CA PRO A 117 -14.94 5.50 -4.93
C PRO A 117 -16.42 5.11 -4.82
N GLY A 118 -16.68 3.86 -4.43
CA GLY A 118 -18.00 3.43 -3.95
C GLY A 118 -18.17 3.76 -2.49
#